data_AF-A0A1Y1V7Y4-F1
#
_entry.id   AF-A0A1Y1V7Y4-F1
#
_cell.length_a   1.000
_cell.length_b   1.000
_cell.length_c   1.000
_cell.angle_alpha   90.00
_cell.angle_beta   90.00
_cell.angle_gamma   90.00
#
_symmetry.space_group_name_H-M   'P 1'
#
loop_
_entity.id
_entity.type
_entity.pdbx_description
1 polymer ?
#
loop_
_entity_poly.entity_id
_entity_poly.type
_entity_poly.pdbx_seq_one_letter_code
_entity_poly.pdbx_strand_id
1 'polypeptide(L)' 'MFGVKKMNSHVKNYVYLLNGTLCANGRTFFCTLENYQTENVLIVPELLRPYIDVVKFICQRTHF' A
#
# COMPACT_ATOMS: atom_id res chain seq x y z
N MET A 1 -13.37 28.86 -12.85
CA MET A 1 -14.16 28.33 -11.73
C MET A 1 -14.96 27.15 -12.25
N PHE A 2 -14.60 25.93 -11.84
CA PHE A 2 -15.36 24.72 -12.21
C PHE A 2 -16.69 24.72 -11.44
N GLY A 3 -17.75 24.17 -12.02
CA GLY A 3 -19.08 24.13 -11.38
C GLY A 3 -19.95 25.40 -11.52
N VAL A 4 -19.39 26.53 -11.97
CA VAL A 4 -20.20 27.74 -12.31
C VAL A 4 -20.34 27.87 -13.82
N LYS A 5 -21.59 27.98 -14.30
CA LYS A 5 -21.88 28.19 -15.72
C LYS A 5 -21.41 29.60 -16.09
N LYS A 6 -20.47 29.73 -17.04
CA LYS A 6 -20.07 31.02 -17.58
C LYS A 6 -21.26 31.60 -18.36
N MET A 7 -21.62 32.86 -18.12
CA MET A 7 -22.73 33.49 -18.83
C MET A 7 -22.38 33.49 -20.33
N ASN A 8 -23.25 32.89 -21.15
CA ASN A 8 -23.07 32.60 -22.59
C ASN A 8 -22.38 31.28 -23.00
N SER A 9 -22.07 30.34 -22.09
CA SER A 9 -21.58 29.00 -22.46
C SER A 9 -22.63 27.91 -22.18
N HIS A 10 -22.96 27.09 -23.18
CA HIS A 10 -23.90 25.97 -23.05
C HIS A 10 -23.34 24.78 -22.23
N VAL A 11 -22.02 24.67 -22.10
CA VAL A 11 -21.35 23.54 -21.42
C VAL A 11 -20.89 23.95 -20.02
N LYS A 12 -21.17 23.11 -19.01
CA LYS A 12 -20.64 23.22 -17.66
C LYS A 12 -19.37 22.37 -17.56
N ASN A 13 -18.26 22.97 -17.14
CA ASN A 13 -17.01 22.25 -16.91
C ASN A 13 -16.98 21.73 -15.46
N TYR A 14 -16.82 20.42 -15.32
CA TYR A 14 -16.68 19.72 -14.03
C TYR A 14 -15.23 19.28 -13.82
N VAL A 15 -14.84 19.11 -12.57
CA VAL A 15 -13.53 18.53 -12.22
C VAL A 15 -13.58 17.01 -12.34
N TYR A 16 -12.48 16.42 -12.77
CA TYR A 16 -12.26 14.99 -12.68
C TYR A 16 -11.65 14.67 -11.32
N LEU A 17 -12.24 13.71 -10.62
CA LEU A 17 -11.72 13.20 -9.35
C LEU A 17 -11.12 11.82 -9.59
N LEU A 18 -9.92 11.59 -9.07
CA LEU A 18 -9.25 10.29 -9.10
C LEU A 18 -8.94 9.87 -7.66
N ASN A 19 -9.17 8.61 -7.33
CA ASN A 19 -8.72 8.00 -6.09
C ASN A 19 -8.00 6.69 -6.41
N GLY A 20 -6.97 6.38 -5.63
CA GLY A 20 -6.20 5.15 -5.76
C GLY A 20 -5.65 4.72 -4.40
N THR A 21 -5.71 3.43 -4.12
CA THR A 21 -5.14 2.87 -2.88
C THR A 21 -3.61 2.88 -3.01
N LEU A 22 -2.94 3.65 -2.17
CA LEU A 22 -1.47 3.67 -2.12
C LEU A 22 -0.93 2.35 -1.52
N CYS A 23 -1.44 1.97 -0.35
CA CYS A 23 -1.08 0.71 0.30
C CYS A 23 -2.23 0.27 1.21
N ALA A 24 -2.62 -1.00 1.11
CA ALA A 24 -3.56 -1.63 2.03
C ALA A 24 -2.76 -2.48 3.03
N ASN A 25 -2.25 -1.85 4.09
CA ASN A 25 -1.24 -2.42 4.99
C ASN A 25 -1.51 -3.86 5.45
N GLY A 26 -2.76 -4.19 5.80
CA GLY A 26 -3.11 -5.56 6.20
C GLY A 26 -2.87 -6.59 5.09
N ARG A 27 -3.33 -6.30 3.87
CA ARG A 27 -3.13 -7.20 2.71
C ARG A 27 -1.66 -7.25 2.28
N THR A 28 -1.00 -6.09 2.25
CA THR A 28 0.43 -5.98 1.92
C THR A 28 1.28 -6.72 2.95
N PHE A 29 0.89 -6.74 4.22
CA PHE A 29 1.56 -7.48 5.27
C PHE A 29 1.52 -9.00 5.01
N PHE A 30 0.34 -9.57 4.75
CA PHE A 30 0.23 -10.99 4.41
C PHE A 30 1.04 -11.35 3.15
N CYS A 31 0.96 -10.51 2.11
CA CYS A 31 1.76 -10.70 0.91
C CYS A 31 3.27 -10.68 1.21
N THR A 32 3.72 -9.81 2.11
CA THR A 32 5.13 -9.76 2.52
C THR A 32 5.53 -11.02 3.27
N LEU A 33 4.66 -11.54 4.16
CA LEU A 33 4.92 -12.79 4.88
C LEU A 33 5.07 -13.98 3.91
N GLU A 34 4.14 -14.14 2.97
CA GLU A 34 4.15 -15.26 2.04
C GLU A 34 5.38 -15.24 1.11
N ASN A 35 5.79 -14.07 0.64
CA ASN A 35 6.87 -13.95 -0.34
C ASN A 35 8.28 -13.92 0.29
N TYR A 36 8.40 -13.48 1.54
CA TYR A 36 9.69 -13.30 2.20
C TYR A 36 9.95 -14.29 3.35
N GLN A 37 9.06 -15.27 3.55
CA GLN A 37 9.29 -16.38 4.48
C GLN A 37 10.29 -17.37 3.88
N THR A 38 11.30 -17.72 4.67
CA THR A 38 12.22 -18.85 4.43
C THR A 38 11.99 -19.92 5.50
N GLU A 39 12.68 -21.06 5.42
CA GLU A 39 12.45 -22.22 6.29
C GLU A 39 12.37 -21.89 7.79
N ASN A 40 13.22 -20.98 8.26
CA ASN A 40 13.32 -20.64 9.69
C ASN A 40 13.23 -19.13 9.98
N VAL A 41 13.30 -18.28 8.95
CA VAL A 41 13.33 -16.82 9.14
C VAL A 41 12.45 -16.09 8.15
N LEU A 42 11.86 -14.99 8.59
CA LEU A 42 11.22 -14.00 7.73
C LEU A 42 12.21 -12.87 7.48
N ILE A 43 12.50 -12.61 6.21
CA ILE A 43 13.43 -11.56 5.80
C ILE A 43 12.65 -10.27 5.56
N VAL A 44 13.07 -9.16 6.17
CA VAL A 44 12.43 -7.86 5.89
C VAL A 44 12.87 -7.36 4.50
N PRO A 45 11.93 -6.95 3.62
CA PRO A 45 12.23 -6.35 2.33
C PRO A 45 13.19 -5.18 2.48
N GLU A 46 14.16 -5.07 1.58
CA GLU A 46 15.25 -4.09 1.69
C GLU A 46 14.75 -2.65 1.85
N LEU A 47 13.70 -2.29 1.10
CA LEU A 47 13.07 -0.97 1.14
C LEU A 47 12.41 -0.63 2.49
N LEU A 48 12.05 -1.65 3.28
CA LEU A 48 11.40 -1.49 4.58
C LEU A 48 12.39 -1.44 5.75
N ARG A 49 13.65 -1.86 5.55
CA ARG A 49 14.68 -1.91 6.60
C ARG A 49 15.00 -0.55 7.25
N PRO A 50 15.01 0.60 6.54
CA PRO A 50 15.22 1.89 7.20
C PRO A 50 14.11 2.29 8.18
N TYR A 51 12.94 1.64 8.07
CA TYR A 51 11.76 1.94 8.89
C TYR A 51 11.53 0.90 9.99
N ILE A 52 12.37 -0.14 10.06
CA ILE A 52 12.21 -1.29 10.97
C ILE A 52 13.59 -1.65 11.54
N ASP A 53 13.75 -1.54 12.86
CA ASP A 53 15.03 -1.83 13.56
C ASP A 53 15.46 -3.31 13.47
N VAL A 54 14.57 -4.19 13.02
CA VAL A 54 14.78 -5.63 12.96
C VAL A 54 14.84 -6.08 11.50
N VAL A 55 15.97 -6.64 11.08
CA VAL A 55 16.21 -7.04 9.67
C VAL A 55 15.74 -8.48 9.39
N LYS A 56 15.70 -9.34 10.41
CA LYS A 56 15.31 -10.76 10.30
C LYS A 56 14.50 -11.17 11.52
N PHE A 57 13.38 -11.84 11.29
CA PHE A 57 12.59 -12.47 12.34
C PHE A 57 12.75 -13.97 12.28
N ILE A 58 12.87 -14.65 13.42
CA ILE A 58 12.84 -16.12 13.46
C ILE A 58 11.38 -16.55 13.42
N CYS A 59 11.00 -17.26 12.36
CA CYS A 59 9.67 -17.84 12.24
C CYS A 59 9.71 -19.22 12.90
N GLN A 60 9.39 -19.28 14.19
CA GLN A 60 9.15 -20.57 14.83
C GLN A 60 7.79 -21.08 14.37
N ARG A 61 7.78 -22.13 13.56
CA ARG A 61 6.55 -22.85 13.23
C ARG A 61 6.12 -23.61 14.47
N THR A 62 5.26 -23.01 15.30
CA THR A 62 4.51 -23.75 16.33
C THR A 62 3.67 -24.80 15.63
N HIS A 63 4.15 -26.04 15.64
CA HIS A 63 3.34 -27.20 15.35
C HIS A 63 2.30 -27.31 16.47
N PHE A 64 1.03 -27.14 16.11
CA PHE A 64 -0.11 -27.64 16.88
C PHE A 64 -0.42 -29.07 16.43
#